data_AF-A0A7Y0SJK7-F1
#
_entry.id   AF-A0A7Y0SJK7-F1
#
_cell.length_a   1.000
_cell.length_b   1.000
_cell.length_c   1.000
_cell.angle_alpha   90.00
_cell.angle_beta   90.00
_cell.angle_gamma   90.00
#
_symmetry.space_group_name_H-M   'P 1'
#
loop_
_entity.id
_entity.type
_entity.pdbx_description
1 polymer ?
#
loop_
_entity_poly.entity_id
_entity_poly.type
_entity_poly.pdbx_seq_one_letter_code
_entity_poly.pdbx_strand_id
1 'polypeptide(L)' 'YKLENTLFGEHAYPQFFFRQAFDCWGESLLVAKEGEQVAGYILLTTSTNAHQYWIMSLAVDIQHRGRGIARSLLEYV' A
#
# COMPACT_ATOMS: atom_id res chain seq x y z
N TYR A 1 3.83 -3.94 -6.71
CA TYR A 1 4.59 -3.16 -7.71
C TYR A 1 3.79 -2.81 -8.96
N LYS A 2 3.23 -3.77 -9.75
CA LYS A 2 2.53 -3.43 -11.00
C LYS A 2 1.46 -2.33 -10.82
N LEU A 3 0.60 -2.48 -9.81
CA LEU A 3 -0.42 -1.48 -9.47
C LEU A 3 0.16 -0.08 -9.17
N GLU A 4 1.22 -0.01 -8.36
CA GLU A 4 1.93 1.24 -8.05
C GLU A 4 2.41 1.94 -9.32
N ASN A 5 3.16 1.21 -10.15
CA ASN A 5 3.73 1.76 -11.38
C ASN A 5 2.64 2.22 -12.35
N THR A 6 1.54 1.48 -12.46
CA THR A 6 0.40 1.86 -13.31
C THR A 6 -0.28 3.15 -12.84
N LEU A 7 -0.38 3.39 -11.53
CA LEU A 7 -1.10 4.54 -11.01
C LEU A 7 -0.25 5.79 -10.83
N PHE A 8 1.03 5.64 -10.49
CA PHE A 8 1.91 6.76 -10.15
C PHE A 8 3.02 7.01 -11.18
N GLY A 9 3.25 6.09 -12.14
CA GLY A 9 4.20 6.30 -13.24
C GLY A 9 5.59 6.70 -12.76
N GLU A 10 6.08 7.85 -13.22
CA GLU A 10 7.40 8.38 -12.83
C GLU A 10 7.53 8.71 -11.34
N HIS A 11 6.41 8.86 -10.62
CA HIS A 11 6.37 9.09 -9.18
C HIS A 11 6.21 7.80 -8.37
N ALA A 12 6.11 6.64 -9.02
CA ALA A 12 6.02 5.36 -8.36
C ALA A 12 7.30 5.06 -7.57
N TYR A 13 7.14 4.50 -6.37
CA TYR A 13 8.30 3.90 -5.72
C TYR A 13 8.84 2.73 -6.55
N PRO A 14 10.17 2.55 -6.60
CA PRO A 14 10.78 1.47 -7.37
C PRO A 14 10.44 0.10 -6.75
N GLN A 15 10.47 -0.97 -7.56
CA GLN A 15 10.10 -2.30 -7.11
C GLN A 15 10.93 -2.78 -5.90
N PHE A 16 12.23 -2.49 -5.89
CA PHE A 16 13.12 -2.90 -4.80
C PHE A 16 12.73 -2.24 -3.47
N PHE A 17 12.15 -1.03 -3.49
CA PHE A 17 11.73 -0.34 -2.28
C PHE A 17 10.60 -1.10 -1.58
N PHE A 18 9.62 -1.65 -2.32
CA PHE A 18 8.59 -2.49 -1.72
C PHE A 18 9.17 -3.73 -1.05
N ARG A 19 10.19 -4.34 -1.65
CA ARG A 19 10.84 -5.51 -1.05
C ARG A 19 11.59 -5.13 0.23
N GLN A 20 12.38 -4.06 0.17
CA GLN A 20 13.10 -3.55 1.35
C GLN A 20 12.14 -3.14 2.47
N ALA A 21 11.06 -2.43 2.12
CA ALA A 21 10.04 -2.02 3.08
C ALA A 21 9.34 -3.22 3.71
N PHE A 22 9.05 -4.27 2.94
CA PHE A 22 8.51 -5.52 3.48
C PHE A 22 9.51 -6.25 4.38
N ASP A 23 10.79 -6.29 4.02
CA ASP A 23 11.82 -6.94 4.86
C ASP A 23 12.05 -6.16 6.18
N CYS A 24 11.96 -4.83 6.15
CA CYS A 24 12.10 -3.97 7.34
C CYS A 24 10.83 -3.86 8.20
N TRP A 25 9.66 -3.84 7.56
CA TRP A 25 8.37 -3.49 8.16
C TRP A 25 7.25 -4.39 7.62
N GLY A 26 7.43 -5.72 7.61
CA GLY A 26 6.51 -6.65 6.92
C GLY A 26 5.03 -6.49 7.27
N GLU A 27 4.70 -6.20 8.52
CA GLU A 27 3.32 -5.95 8.98
C GLU A 27 2.73 -4.61 8.50
N SER A 28 3.58 -3.71 8.00
CA SER A 28 3.22 -2.38 7.51
C SER A 28 2.84 -2.35 6.02
N LEU A 29 2.81 -3.51 5.33
CA LEU A 29 2.31 -3.64 3.96
C LEU A 29 1.04 -4.49 3.93
N LEU A 30 -0.12 -3.85 3.84
CA LEU A 30 -1.41 -4.55 3.70
C LEU A 30 -1.89 -4.50 2.26
N VAL A 31 -2.43 -5.63 1.79
CA VAL A 31 -2.92 -5.78 0.40
C VAL A 31 -4.38 -6.23 0.43
N ALA A 32 -5.25 -5.44 -0.18
CA ALA A 32 -6.62 -5.82 -0.45
C ALA A 32 -6.68 -6.65 -1.74
N LYS A 33 -7.32 -7.81 -1.67
CA LYS A 33 -7.51 -8.71 -2.81
C LYS A 33 -8.98 -8.99 -3.07
N GLU A 34 -9.36 -9.06 -4.34
CA GLU A 34 -10.60 -9.67 -4.81
C GLU A 34 -10.21 -10.95 -5.56
N GLY A 35 -10.31 -12.10 -4.88
CA GLY A 35 -9.75 -13.36 -5.38
C GLY A 35 -8.21 -13.29 -5.53
N GLU A 36 -7.70 -13.63 -6.71
CA GLU A 36 -6.27 -13.55 -7.03
C GLU A 36 -5.83 -12.13 -7.47
N GLN A 37 -6.76 -11.20 -7.68
CA GLN A 37 -6.45 -9.85 -8.11
C GLN A 37 -6.17 -8.94 -6.93
N VAL A 38 -5.09 -8.16 -7.04
CA VAL A 38 -4.79 -7.07 -6.11
C VAL A 38 -5.70 -5.89 -6.44
N ALA A 39 -6.64 -5.59 -5.55
CA ALA A 39 -7.60 -4.49 -5.70
C ALA A 39 -7.08 -3.17 -5.08
N GLY A 40 -6.17 -3.27 -4.12
CA GLY A 40 -5.52 -2.11 -3.51
C GLY A 40 -4.46 -2.53 -2.50
N TYR A 41 -3.71 -1.56 -1.99
CA TYR A 41 -2.76 -1.80 -0.92
C TYR A 41 -2.48 -0.51 -0.14
N ILE A 42 -1.97 -0.65 1.08
CA ILE A 42 -1.37 0.43 1.86
C ILE A 42 0.02 0.00 2.32
N LEU A 43 0.99 0.89 2.16
CA LEU A 43 2.36 0.74 2.65
C LEU A 43 2.62 1.82 3.69
N LEU A 44 3.02 1.40 4.88
CA LEU A 44 3.32 2.25 6.01
C LEU A 44 4.79 2.11 6.42
N THR A 45 5.25 3.07 7.20
CA THR A 45 6.51 2.96 7.95
C THR A 45 6.31 3.50 9.37
N THR A 46 7.09 3.00 10.31
CA THR A 46 7.09 3.44 11.71
C THR A 46 7.82 4.76 11.88
N SER A 47 7.33 5.62 12.76
CA SER A 47 8.03 6.82 13.24
C SER A 47 8.95 6.49 14.43
N THR A 48 9.77 7.46 14.85
CA THR A 48 10.45 7.42 16.15
C THR A 48 9.48 7.52 17.33
N ASN A 49 8.23 7.92 17.10
CA ASN A 49 7.15 7.87 18.07
C ASN A 49 6.39 6.54 17.94
N ALA A 50 6.30 5.79 19.05
CA ALA A 50 5.75 4.42 19.13
C ALA A 50 4.28 4.26 18.69
N HIS A 51 3.55 5.36 18.48
CA HIS A 51 2.15 5.34 18.03
C HIS A 51 1.90 6.17 16.78
N GLN A 52 2.95 6.44 16.00
CA GLN A 52 2.85 7.20 14.77
C GLN A 52 3.38 6.39 13.61
N TYR A 53 2.58 6.32 12.56
CA TYR A 53 2.91 5.70 11.29
C TYR A 53 2.83 6.75 10.18
N TRP A 54 3.64 6.56 9.14
CA TRP A 54 3.57 7.35 7.94
C TRP A 54 3.07 6.49 6.79
N ILE A 55 2.04 6.96 6.10
CA ILE A 55 1.59 6.34 4.85
C ILE A 55 2.58 6.71 3.76
N MET A 56 3.36 5.74 3.30
CA MET A 56 4.32 5.93 2.22
C MET A 56 3.61 5.87 0.87
N SER A 57 2.71 4.91 0.69
CA SER A 57 1.86 4.84 -0.49
C SER A 57 0.54 4.15 -0.18
N LEU A 58 -0.53 4.61 -0.84
CA LEU A 58 -1.88 4.07 -0.74
C LEU A 58 -2.49 4.10 -2.13
N ALA A 59 -2.85 2.93 -2.65
CA ALA A 59 -3.34 2.81 -4.01
C ALA A 59 -4.53 1.86 -4.09
N VAL A 60 -5.52 2.23 -4.90
CA VAL A 60 -6.66 1.38 -5.26
C VAL A 60 -6.73 1.33 -6.78
N ASP A 61 -6.78 0.11 -7.30
CA ASP A 61 -6.94 -0.17 -8.73
C ASP A 61 -8.17 0.57 -9.27
N ILE A 62 -8.04 1.15 -10.47
CA ILE A 62 -9.07 2.05 -11.04
C ILE A 62 -10.42 1.34 -11.15
N GLN A 63 -10.44 0.04 -11.46
CA GLN A 63 -11.67 -0.74 -11.62
C GLN A 63 -12.39 -1.03 -10.28
N HIS A 64 -11.69 -0.80 -9.16
CA HIS A 64 -12.13 -1.12 -7.81
C HIS A 64 -12.36 0.13 -6.94
N ARG A 65 -12.20 1.33 -7.49
CA ARG A 65 -12.46 2.60 -6.81
C ARG A 65 -13.95 2.80 -6.52
N GLY A 66 -14.26 3.66 -5.55
CA GLY A 66 -15.64 3.93 -5.13
C GLY A 66 -16.28 2.83 -4.26
N ARG A 67 -15.56 1.74 -3.98
CA ARG A 67 -16.04 0.59 -3.19
C ARG A 67 -15.61 0.61 -1.72
N GLY A 68 -14.97 1.69 -1.26
CA GLY A 68 -14.50 1.82 0.14
C GLY A 68 -13.18 1.11 0.47
N ILE A 69 -12.49 0.48 -0.50
CA ILE A 69 -11.26 -0.29 -0.26
C ILE A 69 -10.17 0.49 0.48
N ALA A 70 -9.88 1.73 0.06
CA ALA A 70 -8.89 2.56 0.74
C ALA A 70 -9.26 2.85 2.20
N ARG A 71 -10.55 3.03 2.49
CA ARG A 71 -11.03 3.22 3.87
C ARG A 71 -10.83 1.96 4.67
N SER A 72 -11.24 0.80 4.16
CA SER A 72 -11.03 -0.47 4.85
C SER A 72 -9.55 -0.73 5.12
N LEU A 73 -8.67 -0.46 4.15
CA LEU A 73 -7.22 -0.58 4.37
C LEU A 73 -6.72 0.32 5.50
N LEU A 74 -7.20 1.56 5.61
CA LEU A 74 -6.85 2.48 6.69
C LEU A 74 -7.39 2.05 8.06
N GLU A 75 -8.57 1.41 8.11
CA GLU A 75 -9.19 0.92 9.35
C GLU A 75 -8.52 -0.35 9.91
N TYR A 76 -7.72 -1.05 9.09
CA TYR A 76 -6.95 -2.22 9.51
C TYR A 76 -5.57 -1.88 10.10
N VAL A 77 -5.17 -0.60 10.07
CA VAL A 77 -3.89 -0.08 10.55
C VAL A 77 -4.05 0.48 11.96
#